data_AF-Q3AS82-F1
#
_entry.id   AF-Q3AS82-F1
#
_cell.length_a   1.000
_cell.length_b   1.000
_cell.length_c   1.000
_cell.angle_alpha   90.00
_cell.angle_beta   90.00
_cell.angle_gamma   90.00
#
_symmetry.space_group_name_H-M   'P 1'
#
loop_
_entity.id
_entity.type
_entity.pdbx_description
1 polymer ?
#
loop_
_entity_poly.entity_id
_entity_poly.type
_entity_poly.pdbx_seq_one_letter_code
_entity_poly.pdbx_strand_id
1 'polypeptide(L)'
;MRIKSLSYLDSHWELQNLELSKVNLIVAKNSTGKTRVLQTIDLLVKMITQKRDLNWGGQWDVTFENCKGDKIQYQFSTSYKKQGVTFEKMLVNGKLVLNRVREFDSGKAHIKNVISKVPFDEVYPPDNKLVIHSNRDVKKYPYLEDIANWADQSYGFKFGNISPYSLLNQQEYDLLTAVEDIPTLFKSLKKEDKIEVISNFNSIGYKITDVTLQDKGEISIISVKEKDVDKLIPHFKLSQGMFRALAVIIYIQYLISRKKPATIIIDDLCEGLDYERATKLGELIFTKCLDNDIQLIATSNDSFLMEVVDLKYWNVLLRTGKKVQGISAISNPEIIENFKFTGLSNFDFFSSNFLKSQSI
;
A
#
# COMPACT_ATOMS: atom_id res chain seq x y z
N MET A 1 -0.05 8.77 -9.57
CA MET A 1 -1.45 8.32 -9.43
C MET A 1 -1.60 7.69 -8.06
N ARG A 2 -2.75 7.81 -7.42
CA ARG A 2 -2.99 7.31 -6.05
C ARG A 2 -4.43 6.86 -5.87
N ILE A 3 -4.68 5.94 -4.92
CA ILE A 3 -6.04 5.62 -4.47
C ILE A 3 -6.52 6.74 -3.54
N LYS A 4 -7.74 7.22 -3.75
CA LYS A 4 -8.43 8.17 -2.89
C LYS A 4 -9.43 7.50 -1.99
N SER A 5 -10.20 6.53 -2.50
CA SER A 5 -11.11 5.75 -1.68
C SER A 5 -11.23 4.32 -2.16
N LEU A 6 -11.54 3.41 -1.24
CA LEU A 6 -11.78 2.00 -1.52
C LEU A 6 -12.99 1.51 -0.71
N SER A 7 -13.95 0.93 -1.40
CA SER A 7 -14.96 0.07 -0.82
C SER A 7 -14.90 -1.31 -1.47
N TYR A 8 -15.20 -2.33 -0.68
CA TYR A 8 -15.17 -3.71 -1.13
C TYR A 8 -16.23 -4.54 -0.42
N LEU A 9 -16.85 -5.46 -1.16
CA LEU A 9 -17.87 -6.37 -0.62
C LEU A 9 -17.67 -7.78 -1.17
N ASP A 10 -17.62 -8.76 -0.26
CA ASP A 10 -17.79 -10.17 -0.56
C ASP A 10 -18.92 -10.79 0.28
N SER A 11 -19.16 -12.10 0.14
CA SER A 11 -20.24 -12.80 0.84
C SER A 11 -20.10 -12.78 2.37
N HIS A 12 -18.89 -12.57 2.90
CA HIS A 12 -18.55 -12.71 4.32
C HIS A 12 -18.01 -11.43 4.95
N TRP A 13 -17.64 -10.41 4.17
CA TRP A 13 -16.98 -9.21 4.66
C TRP A 13 -17.22 -8.00 3.76
N GLU A 14 -17.29 -6.83 4.38
CA GLU A 14 -17.55 -5.56 3.72
C GLU A 14 -16.60 -4.50 4.29
N LEU A 15 -15.86 -3.83 3.41
CA LEU A 15 -15.11 -2.61 3.68
C LEU A 15 -15.88 -1.43 3.13
N GLN A 16 -16.29 -0.51 4.00
CA GLN A 16 -17.04 0.67 3.63
C GLN A 16 -16.14 1.91 3.67
N ASN A 17 -16.05 2.59 2.53
CA ASN A 17 -15.56 3.94 2.35
C ASN A 17 -14.23 4.24 3.06
N LEU A 18 -13.21 3.43 2.81
CA LEU A 18 -11.86 3.70 3.29
C LEU A 18 -11.28 4.89 2.51
N GLU A 19 -11.18 6.06 3.14
CA GLU A 19 -10.62 7.27 2.55
C GLU A 19 -9.10 7.36 2.79
N LEU A 20 -8.34 7.60 1.72
CA LEU A 20 -6.89 7.59 1.73
C LEU A 20 -6.31 8.95 1.26
N SER A 21 -5.29 9.39 1.97
CA SER A 21 -4.48 10.57 1.68
C SER A 21 -3.14 10.18 1.03
N LYS A 22 -2.17 11.11 0.95
CA LYS A 22 -0.79 10.80 0.52
C LYS A 22 -0.13 9.79 1.45
N VAL A 23 -0.27 9.95 2.76
CA VAL A 23 0.28 9.02 3.74
C VAL A 23 -0.79 8.66 4.76
N ASN A 24 -0.83 7.38 5.14
CA ASN A 24 -1.92 6.85 5.95
C ASN A 24 -1.36 5.88 6.97
N LEU A 25 -1.70 6.09 8.24
CA LEU A 25 -1.54 5.10 9.31
C LEU A 25 -2.91 4.49 9.62
N ILE A 26 -3.10 3.23 9.28
CA ILE A 26 -4.29 2.46 9.58
C ILE A 26 -4.12 1.82 10.96
N VAL A 27 -4.96 2.22 11.90
CA VAL A 27 -4.96 1.74 13.28
C VAL A 27 -6.30 1.12 13.63
N ALA A 28 -6.29 0.08 14.45
CA ALA A 28 -7.50 -0.61 14.87
C ALA A 28 -7.22 -1.52 16.06
N LYS A 29 -8.24 -1.85 16.84
CA LYS A 29 -8.13 -2.93 17.84
C LYS A 29 -7.76 -4.24 17.15
N ASN A 30 -7.16 -5.15 17.91
CA ASN A 30 -6.83 -6.48 17.40
C ASN A 30 -8.09 -7.16 16.86
N SER A 31 -7.93 -7.91 15.77
CA SER A 31 -9.01 -8.65 15.10
C SER A 31 -10.08 -7.79 14.39
N THR A 32 -9.88 -6.48 14.26
CA THR A 32 -10.79 -5.59 13.49
C THR A 32 -10.65 -5.75 11.97
N GLY A 33 -9.49 -6.17 11.46
CA GLY A 33 -9.30 -6.46 10.03
C GLY A 33 -8.24 -5.63 9.29
N LYS A 34 -7.26 -5.04 9.98
CA LYS A 34 -6.15 -4.25 9.38
C LYS A 34 -5.45 -4.99 8.23
N THR A 35 -4.93 -6.19 8.52
CA THR A 35 -4.29 -7.04 7.52
C THR A 35 -5.24 -7.39 6.36
N ARG A 36 -6.53 -7.63 6.64
CA ARG A 36 -7.54 -7.92 5.60
C ARG A 36 -7.80 -6.72 4.68
N VAL A 37 -7.76 -5.50 5.20
CA VAL A 37 -7.83 -4.27 4.39
C VAL A 37 -6.63 -4.20 3.45
N LEU A 38 -5.41 -4.38 3.95
CA LEU A 38 -4.22 -4.35 3.10
C LEU A 38 -4.23 -5.49 2.07
N GLN A 39 -4.67 -6.69 2.45
CA GLN A 39 -4.86 -7.82 1.53
C GLN A 39 -5.90 -7.51 0.44
N THR A 40 -6.93 -6.70 0.74
CA THR A 40 -7.93 -6.30 -0.26
C THR A 40 -7.34 -5.35 -1.30
N ILE A 41 -6.48 -4.41 -0.86
CA ILE A 41 -5.71 -3.56 -1.76
C ILE A 41 -4.71 -4.42 -2.56
N ASP A 42 -4.08 -5.39 -1.91
CA ASP A 42 -3.12 -6.26 -2.58
C ASP A 42 -3.77 -7.11 -3.68
N LEU A 43 -4.93 -7.65 -3.36
CA LEU A 43 -5.75 -8.40 -4.28
C LEU A 43 -6.19 -7.55 -5.47
N LEU A 44 -6.58 -6.29 -5.25
CA LEU A 44 -6.89 -5.33 -6.33
C LEU A 44 -5.71 -5.16 -7.29
N VAL A 45 -4.51 -4.91 -6.78
CA VAL A 45 -3.30 -4.75 -7.62
C VAL A 45 -2.98 -6.04 -8.38
N LYS A 46 -3.08 -7.21 -7.73
CA LYS A 46 -2.84 -8.51 -8.38
C LYS A 46 -3.82 -8.81 -9.50
N MET A 47 -5.08 -8.46 -9.31
CA MET A 47 -6.11 -8.62 -10.34
C MET A 47 -5.84 -7.70 -11.53
N ILE A 48 -5.47 -6.44 -11.30
CA ILE A 48 -5.12 -5.49 -12.38
C ILE A 48 -3.88 -5.98 -13.15
N THR A 49 -2.86 -6.45 -12.43
CA THR A 49 -1.61 -6.96 -13.03
C THR A 49 -1.68 -8.40 -13.55
N GLN A 50 -2.86 -9.05 -13.52
CA GLN A 50 -3.08 -10.44 -13.92
C GLN A 50 -2.22 -11.48 -13.17
N LYS A 51 -1.74 -11.14 -11.96
CA LYS A 51 -1.03 -12.07 -11.07
C LYS A 51 -1.98 -12.96 -10.27
N ARG A 52 -3.28 -12.67 -10.31
CA ARG A 52 -4.36 -13.46 -9.70
C ARG A 52 -5.55 -13.49 -10.64
N ASP A 53 -6.23 -14.63 -10.68
CA ASP A 53 -7.44 -14.79 -11.48
C ASP A 53 -8.64 -14.02 -10.88
N LEU A 54 -9.70 -13.92 -11.68
CA LEU A 54 -10.95 -13.23 -11.33
C LEU A 54 -12.07 -14.23 -10.99
N ASN A 55 -11.71 -15.46 -10.62
CA ASN A 55 -12.64 -16.59 -10.46
C ASN A 55 -13.27 -16.64 -9.06
N TRP A 56 -13.63 -15.49 -8.50
CA TRP A 56 -14.16 -15.41 -7.15
C TRP A 56 -15.19 -14.28 -7.04
N GLY A 57 -16.02 -14.30 -6.00
CA GLY A 57 -17.12 -13.34 -5.84
C GLY A 57 -16.73 -12.11 -5.03
N GLY A 58 -16.72 -10.94 -5.66
CA GLY A 58 -16.43 -9.68 -4.98
C GLY A 58 -16.91 -8.47 -5.77
N GLN A 59 -17.08 -7.34 -5.09
CA GLN A 59 -17.40 -6.05 -5.68
C GLN A 59 -16.39 -5.02 -5.18
N TRP A 60 -15.84 -4.22 -6.09
CA TRP A 60 -14.96 -3.11 -5.78
C TRP A 60 -15.58 -1.82 -6.24
N ASP A 61 -15.41 -0.80 -5.43
CA ASP A 61 -15.59 0.59 -5.79
C ASP A 61 -14.34 1.35 -5.36
N VAL A 62 -13.55 1.78 -6.34
CA VAL A 62 -12.26 2.41 -6.10
C VAL A 62 -12.23 3.76 -6.79
N THR A 63 -11.91 4.81 -6.04
CA THR A 63 -11.62 6.11 -6.62
C THR A 63 -10.13 6.33 -6.65
N PHE A 64 -9.59 6.66 -7.81
CA PHE A 64 -8.21 7.08 -8.01
C PHE A 64 -8.12 8.56 -8.34
N GLU A 65 -6.93 9.12 -8.16
CA GLU A 65 -6.54 10.44 -8.65
C GLU A 65 -5.26 10.33 -9.47
N ASN A 66 -5.31 10.75 -10.73
CA ASN A 66 -4.13 10.74 -11.61
C ASN A 66 -3.23 11.96 -11.35
N CYS A 67 -2.08 12.04 -12.05
CA CYS A 67 -1.14 13.16 -11.90
C CYS A 67 -1.68 14.52 -12.39
N LYS A 68 -2.77 14.53 -13.16
CA LYS A 68 -3.45 15.74 -13.64
C LYS A 68 -4.53 16.22 -12.66
N GLY A 69 -4.82 15.45 -11.61
CA GLY A 69 -5.90 15.72 -10.67
C GLY A 69 -7.26 15.20 -11.12
N ASP A 70 -7.34 14.43 -12.20
CA ASP A 70 -8.60 13.79 -12.62
C ASP A 70 -8.98 12.71 -11.63
N LYS A 71 -10.26 12.69 -11.23
CA LYS A 71 -10.85 11.66 -10.40
C LYS A 71 -11.36 10.52 -11.28
N ILE A 72 -10.83 9.32 -11.09
CA ILE A 72 -11.21 8.12 -11.83
C ILE A 72 -11.91 7.17 -10.88
N GLN A 73 -13.23 7.06 -10.97
CA GLN A 73 -14.02 6.10 -10.19
C GLN A 73 -14.16 4.82 -11.02
N TYR A 74 -13.71 3.71 -10.47
CA TYR A 74 -13.75 2.41 -11.13
C TYR A 74 -14.45 1.39 -10.26
N GLN A 75 -15.56 0.88 -10.77
CA GLN A 75 -16.40 -0.13 -10.13
C GLN A 75 -16.36 -1.39 -10.96
N PHE A 76 -16.12 -2.54 -10.33
CA PHE A 76 -16.22 -3.82 -11.02
C PHE A 76 -16.69 -4.92 -10.07
N SER A 77 -17.35 -5.94 -10.63
CA SER A 77 -17.80 -7.13 -9.89
C SER A 77 -17.31 -8.39 -10.59
N THR A 78 -16.93 -9.37 -9.78
CA THR A 78 -16.56 -10.71 -10.23
C THR A 78 -17.51 -11.76 -9.62
N SER A 79 -17.61 -12.92 -10.26
CA SER A 79 -18.46 -14.01 -9.80
C SER A 79 -17.74 -15.35 -9.92
N TYR A 80 -17.76 -16.11 -8.81
CA TYR A 80 -17.36 -17.52 -8.82
C TYR A 80 -18.26 -18.34 -9.76
N LYS A 81 -19.59 -18.17 -9.67
CA LYS A 81 -20.56 -18.97 -10.43
C LYS A 81 -20.47 -18.75 -11.94
N LYS A 82 -20.25 -17.49 -12.36
CA LYS A 82 -20.13 -17.14 -13.78
C LYS A 82 -18.70 -17.19 -14.30
N GLN A 83 -17.73 -17.48 -13.42
CA GLN A 83 -16.29 -17.51 -13.69
C GLN A 83 -15.79 -16.24 -14.38
N GLY A 84 -15.54 -15.19 -13.59
CA GLY A 84 -14.92 -13.96 -14.06
C GLY A 84 -15.76 -12.71 -13.82
N VAL A 85 -15.57 -11.72 -14.69
CA VAL A 85 -16.16 -10.38 -14.60
C VAL A 85 -17.64 -10.41 -14.98
N THR A 86 -18.47 -9.76 -14.18
CA THR A 86 -19.91 -9.62 -14.44
C THR A 86 -20.32 -8.17 -14.70
N PHE A 87 -19.56 -7.22 -14.18
CA PHE A 87 -19.84 -5.79 -14.27
C PHE A 87 -18.54 -4.97 -14.26
N GLU A 88 -18.46 -3.95 -15.10
CA GLU A 88 -17.44 -2.89 -15.03
C GLU A 88 -18.10 -1.54 -15.34
N LYS A 89 -17.76 -0.52 -14.57
CA LYS A 89 -18.16 0.86 -14.81
C LYS A 89 -17.03 1.79 -14.41
N MET A 90 -16.74 2.76 -15.26
CA MET A 90 -15.75 3.79 -14.95
C MET A 90 -16.27 5.19 -15.26
N LEU A 91 -16.04 6.10 -14.32
CA LEU A 91 -16.33 7.52 -14.44
C LEU A 91 -15.03 8.31 -14.32
N VAL A 92 -14.77 9.22 -15.25
CA VAL A 92 -13.66 10.19 -15.16
C VAL A 92 -14.26 11.58 -14.96
N ASN A 93 -13.95 12.20 -13.82
CA ASN A 93 -14.55 13.48 -13.40
C ASN A 93 -16.09 13.46 -13.50
N GLY A 94 -16.69 12.35 -13.07
CA GLY A 94 -18.15 12.12 -13.10
C GLY A 94 -18.74 11.75 -14.46
N LYS A 95 -17.94 11.72 -15.54
CA LYS A 95 -18.41 11.35 -16.90
C LYS A 95 -18.17 9.87 -17.16
N LEU A 96 -19.18 9.17 -17.66
CA LEU A 96 -19.06 7.75 -18.03
C LEU A 96 -18.04 7.56 -19.16
N VAL A 97 -17.07 6.67 -18.93
CA VAL A 97 -16.04 6.30 -19.91
C VAL A 97 -15.90 4.80 -20.15
N LEU A 98 -16.44 3.95 -19.27
CA LEU A 98 -16.50 2.51 -19.46
C LEU A 98 -17.81 1.99 -18.87
N ASN A 99 -18.48 1.12 -19.61
CA ASN A 99 -19.61 0.34 -19.10
C ASN A 99 -19.58 -1.06 -19.73
N ARG A 100 -19.68 -2.10 -18.90
CA ARG A 100 -19.82 -3.50 -19.29
C ARG A 100 -20.77 -4.18 -18.32
N VAL A 101 -21.82 -4.79 -18.84
CA VAL A 101 -22.75 -5.59 -18.02
C VAL A 101 -23.00 -6.93 -18.71
N ARG A 102 -22.46 -8.00 -18.14
CA ARG A 102 -22.44 -9.31 -18.80
C ARG A 102 -23.85 -9.89 -19.03
N GLU A 103 -24.79 -9.60 -18.14
CA GLU A 103 -26.17 -10.10 -18.24
C GLU A 103 -26.96 -9.47 -19.40
N PHE A 104 -26.70 -8.21 -19.73
CA PHE A 104 -27.52 -7.48 -20.71
C PHE A 104 -26.91 -7.47 -22.11
N ASP A 105 -25.58 -7.50 -22.23
CA ASP A 105 -24.90 -7.22 -23.50
C ASP A 105 -23.92 -8.33 -23.90
N SER A 106 -24.17 -9.56 -23.43
CA SER A 106 -23.33 -10.73 -23.71
C SER A 106 -21.83 -10.49 -23.45
N GLY A 107 -21.50 -9.65 -22.45
CA GLY A 107 -20.13 -9.31 -22.08
C GLY A 107 -19.45 -8.21 -22.91
N LYS A 108 -20.14 -7.62 -23.90
CA LYS A 108 -19.68 -6.45 -24.66
C LYS A 108 -19.46 -5.25 -23.73
N ALA A 109 -18.38 -4.51 -23.98
CA ALA A 109 -18.04 -3.31 -23.25
C ALA A 109 -18.05 -2.09 -24.18
N HIS A 110 -18.56 -0.98 -23.65
CA HIS A 110 -18.55 0.32 -24.31
C HIS A 110 -17.51 1.20 -23.63
N ILE A 111 -16.53 1.67 -24.39
CA ILE A 111 -15.38 2.44 -23.88
C ILE A 111 -15.27 3.76 -24.61
N LYS A 112 -15.19 4.87 -23.88
CA LYS A 112 -15.07 6.19 -24.47
C LYS A 112 -13.70 6.40 -25.08
N ASN A 113 -13.66 6.56 -26.39
CA ASN A 113 -12.45 6.94 -27.09
C ASN A 113 -12.23 8.46 -27.00
N VAL A 114 -11.14 8.89 -26.37
CA VAL A 114 -10.90 10.33 -26.12
C VAL A 114 -10.49 11.12 -27.36
N ILE A 115 -10.08 10.45 -28.45
CA ILE A 115 -9.65 11.09 -29.70
C ILE A 115 -10.70 11.01 -30.82
N SER A 116 -11.71 10.14 -30.68
CA SER A 116 -12.76 9.95 -31.68
C SER A 116 -13.91 10.94 -31.50
N LYS A 117 -14.57 11.28 -32.62
CA LYS A 117 -15.88 11.94 -32.58
C LYS A 117 -17.02 10.98 -32.24
N VAL A 118 -16.79 9.67 -32.39
CA VAL A 118 -17.72 8.63 -31.95
C VAL A 118 -17.63 8.52 -30.43
N PRO A 119 -18.75 8.56 -29.70
CA PRO A 119 -18.72 8.71 -28.26
C PRO A 119 -18.19 7.47 -27.52
N PHE A 120 -18.38 6.26 -28.05
CA PHE A 120 -17.91 5.00 -27.46
C PHE A 120 -17.47 4.02 -28.55
N ASP A 121 -16.32 3.38 -28.33
CA ASP A 121 -15.88 2.20 -29.07
C ASP A 121 -16.51 0.95 -28.43
N GLU A 122 -16.86 -0.02 -29.26
CA GLU A 122 -17.38 -1.32 -28.84
C GLU A 122 -16.26 -2.36 -28.82
N VAL A 123 -16.08 -3.06 -27.69
CA VAL A 123 -15.05 -4.08 -27.53
C VAL A 123 -15.58 -5.34 -26.86
N TYR A 124 -14.88 -6.46 -27.07
CA TYR A 124 -15.28 -7.80 -26.63
C TYR A 124 -14.19 -8.46 -25.78
N PRO A 125 -13.93 -7.94 -24.56
CA PRO A 125 -12.98 -8.54 -23.63
C PRO A 125 -13.44 -9.96 -23.22
N PRO A 126 -12.50 -10.89 -22.98
CA PRO A 126 -12.83 -12.19 -22.40
C PRO A 126 -13.56 -12.06 -21.05
N ASP A 127 -14.43 -13.02 -20.72
CA ASP A 127 -15.21 -12.99 -19.47
C ASP A 127 -14.34 -13.08 -18.22
N ASN A 128 -13.17 -13.71 -18.31
CA ASN A 128 -12.20 -13.84 -17.22
C ASN A 128 -11.18 -12.69 -17.15
N LYS A 129 -11.38 -11.61 -17.92
CA LYS A 129 -10.49 -10.45 -17.97
C LYS A 129 -11.27 -9.14 -17.80
N LEU A 130 -10.65 -8.19 -17.10
CA LEU A 130 -11.11 -6.80 -17.07
C LEU A 130 -10.81 -6.14 -18.42
N VAL A 131 -11.53 -5.08 -18.76
CA VAL A 131 -11.24 -4.27 -19.95
C VAL A 131 -9.80 -3.73 -19.94
N ILE A 132 -9.30 -3.34 -18.75
CA ILE A 132 -7.92 -2.88 -18.53
C ILE A 132 -6.88 -3.91 -19.05
N HIS A 133 -7.22 -5.20 -19.13
CA HIS A 133 -6.30 -6.24 -19.58
C HIS A 133 -6.18 -6.36 -21.11
N SER A 134 -7.15 -5.84 -21.85
CA SER A 134 -7.27 -6.07 -23.31
C SER A 134 -7.23 -4.78 -24.14
N ASN A 135 -7.58 -3.63 -23.56
CA ASN A 135 -7.72 -2.37 -24.30
C ASN A 135 -6.85 -1.24 -23.71
N ARG A 136 -5.53 -1.39 -23.78
CA ARG A 136 -4.54 -0.42 -23.23
C ARG A 136 -3.96 0.57 -24.25
N ASP A 137 -4.75 1.02 -25.22
CA ASP A 137 -4.28 2.07 -26.13
C ASP A 137 -4.20 3.41 -25.38
N VAL A 138 -2.97 3.86 -25.09
CA VAL A 138 -2.69 5.08 -24.30
C VAL A 138 -3.31 6.33 -24.92
N LYS A 139 -3.43 6.39 -26.25
CA LYS A 139 -4.01 7.55 -26.94
C LYS A 139 -5.53 7.55 -26.87
N LYS A 140 -6.16 6.38 -26.95
CA LYS A 140 -7.63 6.25 -26.93
C LYS A 140 -8.21 6.19 -25.52
N TYR A 141 -7.54 5.49 -24.60
CA TYR A 141 -8.05 5.15 -23.27
C TYR A 141 -7.00 5.38 -22.17
N PRO A 142 -6.47 6.61 -22.03
CA PRO A 142 -5.37 6.91 -21.10
C PRO A 142 -5.68 6.52 -19.64
N TYR A 143 -6.95 6.59 -19.21
CA TYR A 143 -7.38 6.23 -17.86
C TYR A 143 -7.20 4.74 -17.52
N LEU A 144 -7.25 3.83 -18.51
CA LEU A 144 -6.98 2.40 -18.29
C LEU A 144 -5.48 2.17 -18.05
N GLU A 145 -4.66 2.88 -18.83
CA GLU A 145 -3.20 2.84 -18.69
C GLU A 145 -2.73 3.48 -17.39
N ASP A 146 -3.37 4.57 -16.96
CA ASP A 146 -3.12 5.20 -15.66
C ASP A 146 -3.28 4.17 -14.52
N ILE A 147 -4.42 3.46 -14.46
CA ILE A 147 -4.68 2.45 -13.43
C ILE A 147 -3.69 1.27 -13.54
N ALA A 148 -3.40 0.81 -14.76
CA ALA A 148 -2.44 -0.28 -14.98
C ALA A 148 -1.04 0.09 -14.46
N ASN A 149 -0.55 1.29 -14.80
CA ASN A 149 0.75 1.78 -14.34
C ASN A 149 0.78 1.98 -12.82
N TRP A 150 -0.31 2.47 -12.22
CA TRP A 150 -0.41 2.54 -10.76
C TRP A 150 -0.25 1.16 -10.11
N ALA A 151 -0.91 0.14 -10.64
CA ALA A 151 -0.83 -1.22 -10.11
C ALA A 151 0.59 -1.81 -10.28
N ASP A 152 1.22 -1.61 -11.44
CA ASP A 152 2.61 -2.06 -11.69
C ASP A 152 3.65 -1.35 -10.80
N GLN A 153 3.35 -0.12 -10.36
CA GLN A 153 4.17 0.69 -9.47
C GLN A 153 3.70 0.66 -8.00
N SER A 154 2.88 -0.33 -7.63
CA SER A 154 2.44 -0.56 -6.26
C SER A 154 3.23 -1.71 -5.64
N TYR A 155 3.87 -1.44 -4.50
CA TYR A 155 4.73 -2.39 -3.80
C TYR A 155 4.27 -2.55 -2.36
N GLY A 156 4.43 -3.74 -1.79
CA GLY A 156 4.05 -3.97 -0.40
C GLY A 156 4.90 -5.03 0.29
N PHE A 157 5.06 -4.89 1.61
CA PHE A 157 5.76 -5.86 2.44
C PHE A 157 5.20 -5.91 3.86
N LYS A 158 5.46 -7.02 4.55
CA LYS A 158 5.13 -7.22 5.97
C LYS A 158 6.37 -6.96 6.80
N PHE A 159 6.36 -5.93 7.63
CA PHE A 159 7.51 -5.55 8.45
C PHE A 159 7.90 -6.66 9.43
N GLY A 160 6.92 -7.25 10.12
CA GLY A 160 7.12 -8.33 11.09
C GLY A 160 7.73 -9.61 10.49
N ASN A 161 7.55 -9.85 9.19
CA ASN A 161 8.11 -11.03 8.53
C ASN A 161 9.60 -10.86 8.18
N ILE A 162 10.13 -9.64 8.16
CA ILE A 162 11.55 -9.42 7.85
C ILE A 162 12.41 -10.09 8.93
N SER A 163 13.24 -11.04 8.50
CA SER A 163 14.09 -11.87 9.35
C SER A 163 15.49 -12.00 8.75
N PRO A 164 16.56 -11.97 9.56
CA PRO A 164 17.93 -12.16 9.08
C PRO A 164 18.18 -13.52 8.41
N TYR A 165 17.31 -14.50 8.62
CA TYR A 165 17.49 -15.88 8.17
C TYR A 165 16.60 -16.25 6.98
N SER A 166 15.78 -15.33 6.50
CA SER A 166 14.81 -15.62 5.46
C SER A 166 15.06 -14.76 4.23
N LEU A 167 15.00 -15.38 3.06
CA LEU A 167 14.95 -14.67 1.79
C LEU A 167 13.58 -13.99 1.65
N LEU A 168 13.55 -12.67 1.41
CA LEU A 168 12.30 -11.94 1.17
C LEU A 168 11.45 -12.58 0.06
N ASN A 169 12.11 -13.12 -0.97
CA ASN A 169 11.46 -13.80 -2.10
C ASN A 169 10.75 -15.12 -1.75
N GLN A 170 11.09 -15.76 -0.62
CA GLN A 170 10.56 -17.07 -0.23
C GLN A 170 9.57 -17.00 0.94
N GLN A 171 9.30 -15.80 1.46
CA GLN A 171 8.30 -15.60 2.49
C GLN A 171 6.91 -15.39 1.84
N GLU A 172 6.28 -16.49 1.43
CA GLU A 172 4.90 -16.47 0.95
C GLU A 172 3.93 -16.00 2.05
N TYR A 173 3.21 -14.90 1.79
CA TYR A 173 1.78 -14.87 1.45
C TYR A 173 1.36 -13.37 1.47
N ASP A 174 1.19 -12.82 0.26
CA ASP A 174 0.42 -11.62 -0.09
C ASP A 174 0.65 -10.32 0.70
N LEU A 175 1.33 -9.32 0.10
CA LEU A 175 1.04 -7.89 0.34
C LEU A 175 1.54 -6.85 -0.71
N LEU A 176 2.59 -7.09 -1.52
CA LEU A 176 2.62 -7.01 -3.01
C LEU A 176 4.02 -7.11 -3.64
N THR A 177 4.12 -7.98 -4.65
CA THR A 177 5.29 -8.34 -5.48
C THR A 177 6.44 -9.02 -4.75
N ALA A 178 6.93 -10.13 -5.31
CA ALA A 178 8.20 -10.70 -4.87
C ALA A 178 9.29 -9.68 -5.19
N VAL A 179 9.88 -9.09 -4.16
CA VAL A 179 11.03 -8.21 -4.33
C VAL A 179 12.25 -8.98 -3.90
N GLU A 180 13.31 -8.85 -4.71
CA GLU A 180 14.62 -9.43 -4.46
C GLU A 180 15.04 -9.30 -3.00
N ASP A 181 15.84 -10.25 -2.53
CA ASP A 181 16.36 -10.21 -1.17
C ASP A 181 17.16 -8.92 -0.89
N ILE A 182 17.15 -8.47 0.37
CA ILE A 182 17.79 -7.21 0.78
C ILE A 182 19.24 -7.08 0.29
N PRO A 183 20.09 -8.13 0.33
CA PRO A 183 21.43 -8.08 -0.26
C PRO A 183 21.46 -7.66 -1.74
N THR A 184 20.59 -8.23 -2.57
CA THR A 184 20.52 -7.91 -4.00
C THR A 184 20.02 -6.48 -4.22
N LEU A 185 19.00 -6.05 -3.46
CA LEU A 185 18.53 -4.66 -3.50
C LEU A 185 19.66 -3.69 -3.17
N PHE A 186 20.38 -3.93 -2.08
CA PHE A 186 21.51 -3.09 -1.69
C PHE A 186 22.63 -3.11 -2.74
N LYS A 187 22.91 -4.27 -3.34
CA LYS A 187 23.93 -4.41 -4.41
C LYS A 187 23.61 -3.48 -5.59
N SER A 188 22.33 -3.41 -5.95
CA SER A 188 21.84 -2.61 -7.07
C SER A 188 21.83 -1.08 -6.82
N LEU A 189 21.98 -0.62 -5.58
CA LEU A 189 21.99 0.82 -5.26
C LEU A 189 23.25 1.51 -5.79
N LYS A 190 23.11 2.78 -6.21
CA LYS A 190 24.27 3.63 -6.55
C LYS A 190 25.03 4.03 -5.29
N LYS A 191 26.22 4.59 -5.45
CA LYS A 191 27.07 4.98 -4.31
C LYS A 191 26.38 6.03 -3.44
N GLU A 192 25.70 6.98 -4.05
CA GLU A 192 24.97 8.06 -3.38
C GLU A 192 23.81 7.50 -2.54
N ASP A 193 23.04 6.57 -3.12
CA ASP A 193 21.95 5.89 -2.42
C ASP A 193 22.44 5.06 -1.23
N LYS A 194 23.61 4.42 -1.34
CA LYS A 194 24.22 3.66 -0.23
C LYS A 194 24.64 4.57 0.92
N ILE A 195 25.19 5.75 0.60
CA ILE A 195 25.51 6.77 1.61
C ILE A 195 24.22 7.24 2.29
N GLU A 196 23.15 7.45 1.52
CA GLU A 196 21.86 7.83 2.06
C GLU A 196 21.26 6.75 2.98
N VAL A 197 21.36 5.46 2.63
CA VAL A 197 20.97 4.35 3.52
C VAL A 197 21.70 4.43 4.86
N ILE A 198 23.03 4.62 4.84
CA ILE A 198 23.84 4.72 6.06
C ILE A 198 23.42 5.94 6.89
N SER A 199 23.22 7.09 6.24
CA SER A 199 22.78 8.32 6.89
C SER A 199 21.42 8.14 7.58
N ASN A 200 20.45 7.55 6.89
CA ASN A 200 19.11 7.28 7.42
C ASN A 200 19.13 6.23 8.54
N PHE A 201 19.97 5.21 8.43
CA PHE A 201 20.12 4.22 9.49
C PHE A 201 20.74 4.82 10.75
N ASN A 202 21.66 5.76 10.60
CA ASN A 202 22.22 6.51 11.71
C ASN A 202 21.24 7.55 12.28
N SER A 203 20.38 8.17 11.45
CA SER A 203 19.40 9.16 11.93
C SER A 203 18.34 8.55 12.85
N ILE A 204 18.02 7.27 12.66
CA ILE A 204 17.15 6.55 13.60
C ILE A 204 17.88 6.13 14.88
N GLY A 205 19.19 6.39 14.99
CA GLY A 205 20.01 6.29 16.21
C GLY A 205 20.96 5.09 16.29
N TYR A 206 21.13 4.34 15.20
CA TYR A 206 22.28 3.44 15.09
C TYR A 206 23.57 4.22 14.83
N LYS A 207 24.72 3.56 14.98
CA LYS A 207 26.05 4.17 14.80
C LYS A 207 26.92 3.27 13.93
N ILE A 208 26.61 3.23 12.65
CA ILE A 208 27.40 2.49 11.65
C ILE A 208 28.23 3.46 10.81
N THR A 209 29.38 2.96 10.35
CA THR A 209 30.30 3.68 9.45
C THR A 209 30.21 3.15 8.03
N ASP A 210 29.80 1.90 7.84
CA ASP A 210 29.69 1.29 6.52
C ASP A 210 28.71 0.10 6.49
N VAL A 211 28.22 -0.21 5.29
CA VAL A 211 27.45 -1.42 4.96
C VAL A 211 28.09 -2.08 3.74
N THR A 212 28.59 -3.30 3.93
CA THR A 212 29.33 -4.05 2.93
C THR A 212 28.58 -5.30 2.50
N LEU A 213 28.83 -5.74 1.26
CA LEU A 213 28.35 -7.01 0.74
C LEU A 213 29.50 -8.00 0.63
N GLN A 214 29.28 -9.21 1.12
CA GLN A 214 30.20 -10.33 0.95
C GLN A 214 29.48 -11.44 0.19
N ASP A 215 29.90 -11.67 -1.06
CA ASP A 215 29.37 -12.75 -1.88
C ASP A 215 30.07 -14.06 -1.48
N LYS A 216 29.28 -15.06 -1.08
CA LYS A 216 29.74 -16.43 -0.77
C LYS A 216 29.02 -17.41 -1.70
N GLY A 217 29.57 -17.58 -2.91
CA GLY A 217 28.93 -18.39 -3.95
C GLY A 217 27.65 -17.71 -4.44
N GLU A 218 26.53 -18.43 -4.37
CA GLU A 218 25.21 -17.92 -4.80
C GLU A 218 24.52 -17.02 -3.75
N ILE A 219 25.09 -16.88 -2.55
CA ILE A 219 24.48 -16.13 -1.45
C ILE A 219 25.27 -14.84 -1.21
N SER A 220 24.58 -13.70 -1.24
CA SER A 220 25.12 -12.41 -0.83
C SER A 220 24.79 -12.12 0.64
N ILE A 221 25.80 -11.78 1.43
CA ILE A 221 25.64 -11.45 2.86
C ILE A 221 25.90 -9.97 3.07
N ILE A 222 24.90 -9.25 3.58
CA ILE A 222 25.11 -7.89 4.11
C ILE A 222 25.83 -7.96 5.44
N SER A 223 26.84 -7.11 5.63
CA SER A 223 27.53 -6.88 6.90
C SER A 223 27.61 -5.39 7.21
N VAL A 224 27.41 -5.03 8.47
CA VAL A 224 27.54 -3.64 8.95
C VAL A 224 28.86 -3.46 9.69
N LYS A 225 29.42 -2.26 9.62
CA LYS A 225 30.58 -1.83 10.40
C LYS A 225 30.13 -0.81 11.43
N GLU A 226 30.00 -1.22 12.69
CA GLU A 226 29.67 -0.30 13.77
C GLU A 226 30.86 0.60 14.12
N LYS A 227 30.55 1.81 14.59
CA LYS A 227 31.56 2.74 15.09
C LYS A 227 32.25 2.10 16.30
N ASP A 228 33.58 2.21 16.36
CA ASP A 228 34.42 1.69 17.45
C ASP A 228 34.41 0.15 17.59
N VAL A 229 33.91 -0.58 16.57
CA VAL A 229 33.95 -2.05 16.51
C VAL A 229 34.83 -2.51 15.35
N ASP A 230 35.94 -3.18 15.63
CA ASP A 230 36.92 -3.59 14.61
C ASP A 230 36.38 -4.65 13.63
N LYS A 231 35.41 -5.45 14.06
CA LYS A 231 34.87 -6.55 13.26
C LYS A 231 33.65 -6.13 12.42
N LEU A 232 33.57 -6.65 11.20
CA LEU A 232 32.34 -6.60 10.41
C LEU A 232 31.29 -7.56 10.99
N ILE A 233 30.08 -7.06 11.20
CA ILE A 233 28.97 -7.83 11.78
C ILE A 233 28.02 -8.22 10.66
N PRO A 234 27.93 -9.52 10.29
CA PRO A 234 26.99 -9.96 9.28
C PRO A 234 25.55 -9.87 9.77
N HIS A 235 24.59 -9.67 8.87
CA HIS A 235 23.19 -9.44 9.19
C HIS A 235 22.55 -10.52 10.08
N PHE A 236 22.92 -11.79 9.92
CA PHE A 236 22.45 -12.89 10.77
C PHE A 236 22.97 -12.86 12.22
N LYS A 237 23.89 -11.94 12.55
CA LYS A 237 24.32 -11.65 13.93
C LYS A 237 23.71 -10.37 14.50
N LEU A 238 22.92 -9.64 13.73
CA LEU A 238 22.20 -8.46 14.21
C LEU A 238 20.95 -8.89 14.97
N SER A 239 20.49 -8.04 15.89
CA SER A 239 19.15 -8.22 16.46
C SER A 239 18.10 -8.14 15.34
N GLN A 240 16.97 -8.84 15.53
CA GLN A 240 15.89 -8.82 14.54
C GLN A 240 15.43 -7.39 14.26
N GLY A 241 15.17 -6.59 15.29
CA GLY A 241 14.77 -5.18 15.13
C GLY A 241 15.77 -4.35 14.33
N MET A 242 17.07 -4.49 14.61
CA MET A 242 18.11 -3.78 13.87
C MET A 242 18.14 -4.16 12.38
N PHE A 243 18.06 -5.46 12.08
CA PHE A 243 18.00 -5.92 10.70
C PHE A 243 16.71 -5.47 9.99
N ARG A 244 15.55 -5.53 10.65
CA ARG A 244 14.27 -5.04 10.11
C ARG A 244 14.36 -3.57 9.72
N ALA A 245 14.89 -2.73 10.61
CA ALA A 245 15.06 -1.30 10.34
C ALA A 245 16.01 -1.06 9.14
N LEU A 246 17.14 -1.76 9.09
CA LEU A 246 18.09 -1.65 7.97
C LEU A 246 17.46 -2.10 6.65
N ALA A 247 16.80 -3.26 6.66
CA ALA A 247 16.14 -3.84 5.50
C ALA A 247 15.09 -2.90 4.91
N VAL A 248 14.24 -2.30 5.75
CA VAL A 248 13.21 -1.36 5.28
C VAL A 248 13.82 -0.09 4.72
N ILE A 249 14.87 0.46 5.34
CA ILE A 249 15.55 1.64 4.81
C ILE A 249 16.17 1.35 3.44
N ILE A 250 16.83 0.19 3.28
CA ILE A 250 17.38 -0.24 1.98
C ILE A 250 16.26 -0.40 0.96
N TYR A 251 15.17 -1.05 1.34
CA TYR A 251 14.03 -1.32 0.47
C TYR A 251 13.37 -0.03 -0.02
N ILE A 252 13.06 0.90 0.90
CA ILE A 252 12.47 2.20 0.57
C ILE A 252 13.41 3.01 -0.32
N GLN A 253 14.72 3.04 -0.02
CA GLN A 253 15.69 3.74 -0.85
C GLN A 253 15.79 3.13 -2.25
N TYR A 254 15.75 1.81 -2.37
CA TYR A 254 15.71 1.12 -3.65
C TYR A 254 14.47 1.50 -4.46
N LEU A 255 13.29 1.47 -3.84
CA LEU A 255 12.06 1.84 -4.53
C LEU A 255 12.13 3.29 -5.03
N ILE A 256 12.51 4.24 -4.18
CA ILE A 256 12.64 5.66 -4.54
C ILE A 256 13.62 5.84 -5.71
N SER A 257 14.82 5.28 -5.60
CA SER A 257 15.91 5.50 -6.57
C SER A 257 15.75 4.76 -7.89
N ARG A 258 15.12 3.57 -7.90
CA ARG A 258 15.06 2.67 -9.06
C ARG A 258 13.67 2.50 -9.66
N LYS A 259 12.63 2.42 -8.83
CA LYS A 259 11.28 2.05 -9.26
C LYS A 259 10.33 3.24 -9.36
N LYS A 260 10.58 4.31 -8.61
CA LYS A 260 9.70 5.50 -8.51
C LYS A 260 8.24 5.07 -8.23
N PRO A 261 8.00 4.43 -7.08
CA PRO A 261 6.74 3.77 -6.78
C PRO A 261 5.61 4.80 -6.72
N ALA A 262 4.42 4.39 -7.17
CA ALA A 262 3.20 5.17 -6.98
C ALA A 262 2.64 4.97 -5.57
N THR A 263 2.71 3.73 -5.06
CA THR A 263 2.18 3.36 -3.74
C THR A 263 3.09 2.35 -3.04
N ILE A 264 3.31 2.55 -1.75
CA ILE A 264 3.99 1.62 -0.84
C ILE A 264 3.01 1.21 0.26
N ILE A 265 2.89 -0.10 0.48
CA ILE A 265 2.05 -0.68 1.53
C ILE A 265 2.95 -1.38 2.55
N ILE A 266 2.75 -1.10 3.84
CA ILE A 266 3.54 -1.71 4.91
C ILE A 266 2.60 -2.29 5.96
N ASP A 267 2.61 -3.62 6.14
CA ASP A 267 1.89 -4.24 7.26
C ASP A 267 2.74 -4.27 8.52
N ASP A 268 2.12 -3.96 9.66
CA ASP A 268 2.72 -3.95 11.01
C ASP A 268 4.01 -3.12 11.11
N LEU A 269 3.98 -1.89 10.59
CA LEU A 269 5.10 -0.96 10.60
C LEU A 269 5.66 -0.77 12.03
N CYS A 270 7.00 -0.83 12.13
CA CYS A 270 7.80 -0.71 13.35
C CYS A 270 7.57 -1.78 14.43
N GLU A 271 6.82 -2.85 14.14
CA GLU A 271 6.58 -3.91 15.12
C GLU A 271 7.89 -4.58 15.62
N GLY A 272 8.05 -4.62 16.95
CA GLY A 272 9.19 -5.22 17.63
C GLY A 272 10.42 -4.32 17.72
N LEU A 273 10.29 -3.01 17.47
CA LEU A 273 11.31 -2.01 17.77
C LEU A 273 11.07 -1.38 19.15
N ASP A 274 12.14 -0.85 19.76
CA ASP A 274 12.01 0.02 20.93
C ASP A 274 11.43 1.39 20.55
N TYR A 275 10.97 2.15 21.57
CA TYR A 275 10.34 3.46 21.40
C TYR A 275 11.14 4.41 20.50
N GLU A 276 12.43 4.58 20.77
CA GLU A 276 13.26 5.57 20.07
C GLU A 276 13.45 5.18 18.60
N ARG A 277 13.64 3.88 18.32
CA ARG A 277 13.80 3.38 16.95
C ARG A 277 12.50 3.37 16.17
N ALA A 278 11.39 2.98 16.81
CA ALA A 278 10.07 2.93 16.17
C ALA A 278 9.60 4.32 15.71
N THR A 279 9.70 5.31 16.60
CA THR A 279 9.28 6.70 16.34
C THR A 279 10.10 7.32 15.22
N LYS A 280 11.44 7.30 15.33
CA LYS A 280 12.33 7.88 14.30
C LYS A 280 12.22 7.18 12.95
N LEU A 281 12.05 5.86 12.93
CA LEU A 281 11.85 5.12 11.67
C LEU A 281 10.51 5.46 11.02
N GLY A 282 9.44 5.55 11.83
CA GLY A 282 8.13 5.98 11.36
C GLY A 282 8.16 7.36 10.73
N GLU A 283 8.69 8.36 11.44
CA GLU A 283 8.86 9.73 10.94
C GLU A 283 9.66 9.78 9.64
N LEU A 284 10.79 9.06 9.59
CA LEU A 284 11.64 8.98 8.41
C LEU A 284 10.87 8.45 7.19
N ILE A 285 10.13 7.34 7.35
CA ILE A 285 9.39 6.71 6.24
C ILE A 285 8.25 7.62 5.77
N PHE A 286 7.49 8.21 6.69
CA PHE A 286 6.40 9.13 6.35
C PHE A 286 6.92 10.35 5.59
N THR A 287 8.00 10.97 6.09
CA THR A 287 8.64 12.13 5.47
C THR A 287 9.17 11.80 4.08
N LYS A 288 9.91 10.68 3.93
CA LYS A 288 10.41 10.24 2.62
C LYS A 288 9.28 10.01 1.61
N CYS A 289 8.18 9.39 2.02
CA CYS A 289 7.06 9.16 1.11
C CYS A 289 6.40 10.48 0.70
N LEU A 290 6.21 11.42 1.64
CA LEU A 290 5.68 12.75 1.35
C LEU A 290 6.57 13.53 0.37
N ASP A 291 7.88 13.58 0.64
CA ASP A 291 8.85 14.36 -0.14
C ASP A 291 9.04 13.82 -1.57
N ASN A 292 8.80 12.52 -1.78
CA ASN A 292 8.94 11.86 -3.08
C ASN A 292 7.59 11.66 -3.81
N ASP A 293 6.49 12.25 -3.31
CA ASP A 293 5.13 12.09 -3.84
C ASP A 293 4.66 10.63 -3.97
N ILE A 294 5.05 9.79 -3.00
CA ILE A 294 4.70 8.37 -2.91
C ILE A 294 3.51 8.22 -1.98
N GLN A 295 2.49 7.46 -2.41
CA GLN A 295 1.41 7.12 -1.51
C GLN A 295 1.84 6.05 -0.50
N LEU A 296 1.77 6.34 0.81
CA LEU A 296 2.02 5.37 1.87
C LEU A 296 0.70 4.89 2.50
N ILE A 297 0.57 3.58 2.63
CA ILE A 297 -0.52 2.93 3.37
C ILE A 297 0.12 1.94 4.35
N ALA A 298 0.26 2.35 5.61
CA ALA A 298 0.87 1.53 6.65
C ALA A 298 -0.17 1.11 7.69
N THR A 299 -0.07 -0.09 8.25
CA THR A 299 -0.78 -0.47 9.47
C THR A 299 0.20 -0.49 10.64
N SER A 300 -0.30 -0.26 11.85
CA SER A 300 0.48 -0.56 13.06
C SER A 300 -0.44 -0.81 14.25
N ASN A 301 0.07 -1.61 15.20
CA ASN A 301 -0.45 -1.75 16.56
C ASN A 301 0.43 -1.03 17.59
N ASP A 302 1.53 -0.44 17.15
CA ASP A 302 2.52 0.16 18.01
C ASP A 302 2.02 1.51 18.54
N SER A 303 1.83 1.60 19.86
CA SER A 303 1.46 2.83 20.54
C SER A 303 2.45 3.97 20.29
N PHE A 304 3.72 3.66 20.03
CA PHE A 304 4.77 4.65 19.79
C PHE A 304 4.57 5.38 18.45
N LEU A 305 4.22 4.63 17.40
CA LEU A 305 3.84 5.25 16.12
C LEU A 305 2.54 6.05 16.25
N MET A 306 1.61 5.58 17.08
CA MET A 306 0.38 6.29 17.36
C MET A 306 0.62 7.62 18.09
N GLU A 307 1.65 7.74 18.91
CA GLU A 307 1.94 9.03 19.55
C GLU A 307 2.51 10.05 18.56
N VAL A 308 3.29 9.60 17.59
CA VAL A 308 4.11 10.48 16.75
C VAL A 308 3.46 10.85 15.41
N VAL A 309 2.62 9.97 14.85
CA VAL A 309 1.94 10.26 13.57
C VAL A 309 0.74 11.17 13.81
N ASP A 310 0.70 12.32 13.13
CA ASP A 310 -0.41 13.28 13.16
C ASP A 310 -1.76 12.61 12.82
N LEU A 311 -2.78 12.86 13.66
CA LEU A 311 -4.15 12.35 13.51
C LEU A 311 -4.76 12.60 12.13
N LYS A 312 -4.33 13.65 11.41
CA LYS A 312 -4.83 13.90 10.04
C LYS A 312 -4.45 12.80 9.04
N TYR A 313 -3.43 12.01 9.34
CA TYR A 313 -2.99 10.86 8.54
C TYR A 313 -3.59 9.53 9.02
N TRP A 314 -4.43 9.55 10.04
CA TRP A 314 -4.99 8.33 10.60
C TRP A 314 -6.21 7.84 9.85
N ASN A 315 -6.30 6.52 9.77
CA ASN A 315 -7.50 5.79 9.40
C ASN A 315 -7.80 4.78 10.52
N VAL A 316 -8.72 5.14 11.41
CA VAL A 316 -9.14 4.25 12.49
C VAL A 316 -10.21 3.30 11.97
N LEU A 317 -9.94 2.00 11.95
CA LEU A 317 -10.93 1.01 11.55
C LEU A 317 -11.84 0.65 12.72
N LEU A 318 -13.15 0.68 12.47
CA LEU A 318 -14.18 0.12 13.33
C LEU A 318 -14.82 -1.08 12.65
N ARG A 319 -15.16 -2.12 13.43
CA ARG A 319 -15.81 -3.33 12.93
C ARG A 319 -17.09 -3.61 13.69
N THR A 320 -18.17 -3.82 12.95
CA THR A 320 -19.46 -4.28 13.45
C THR A 320 -19.89 -5.51 12.64
N GLY A 321 -19.74 -6.70 13.24
CA GLY A 321 -20.00 -7.97 12.57
C GLY A 321 -19.09 -8.18 11.35
N LYS A 322 -19.68 -8.22 10.15
CA LYS A 322 -18.96 -8.36 8.88
C LYS A 322 -18.51 -7.04 8.25
N LYS A 323 -19.00 -5.91 8.76
CA LYS A 323 -18.73 -4.58 8.22
C LYS A 323 -17.54 -3.95 8.91
N VAL A 324 -16.63 -3.39 8.12
CA VAL A 324 -15.48 -2.60 8.56
C VAL A 324 -15.57 -1.23 7.91
N GLN A 325 -15.45 -0.18 8.71
CA GLN A 325 -15.50 1.21 8.26
C GLN A 325 -14.24 1.93 8.72
N GLY A 326 -13.70 2.80 7.86
CA GLY A 326 -12.60 3.70 8.21
C GLY A 326 -13.12 5.05 8.70
N ILE A 327 -12.55 5.54 9.80
CA ILE A 327 -12.72 6.91 10.28
C ILE A 327 -11.41 7.65 10.05
N SER A 328 -11.48 8.76 9.35
CA SER A 328 -10.33 9.61 9.05
C SER A 328 -10.71 11.08 9.15
N ALA A 329 -9.72 11.97 9.10
CA ALA A 329 -9.97 13.41 8.98
C ALA A 329 -10.69 13.80 7.67
N ILE A 330 -10.67 12.92 6.65
CA ILE A 330 -11.35 13.16 5.37
C ILE A 330 -12.83 12.77 5.47
N SER A 331 -13.11 11.59 6.01
CA SER A 331 -14.47 11.06 6.10
C SER A 331 -15.25 11.63 7.29
N ASN A 332 -14.56 12.02 8.37
CA ASN A 332 -15.16 12.43 9.64
C ASN A 332 -14.39 13.60 10.27
N PRO A 333 -14.30 14.76 9.60
CA PRO A 333 -13.51 15.91 10.07
C PRO A 333 -13.94 16.38 11.47
N GLU A 334 -15.25 16.48 11.72
CA GLU A 334 -15.80 16.93 13.01
C GLU A 334 -15.37 16.05 14.19
N ILE A 335 -15.27 14.73 13.99
CA ILE A 335 -14.85 13.80 15.06
C ILE A 335 -13.39 14.06 15.45
N ILE A 336 -12.53 14.28 14.44
CA ILE A 336 -11.11 14.56 14.65
C ILE A 336 -10.92 15.95 15.27
N GLU A 337 -11.66 16.95 14.80
CA GLU A 337 -11.61 18.31 15.36
C GLU A 337 -12.10 18.34 16.81
N ASN A 338 -13.24 17.72 17.10
CA ASN A 338 -13.77 17.61 18.47
C ASN A 338 -12.79 16.92 19.41
N PHE A 339 -12.10 15.87 18.93
CA PHE A 339 -11.07 15.21 19.72
C PHE A 339 -9.87 16.14 20.02
N LYS A 340 -9.42 16.93 19.04
CA LYS A 340 -8.31 17.88 19.24
C LYS A 340 -8.61 18.91 20.33
N PHE A 341 -9.87 19.31 20.51
CA PHE A 341 -10.27 20.21 21.59
C PHE A 341 -10.19 19.59 23.00
N THR A 342 -10.11 18.26 23.12
CA THR A 342 -9.99 17.59 24.42
C THR A 342 -8.60 17.73 25.05
N GLY A 343 -7.57 18.03 24.25
CA GLY A 343 -6.17 18.09 24.70
C GLY A 343 -5.55 16.73 25.08
N LEU A 344 -6.26 15.63 24.84
CA LEU A 344 -5.78 14.27 25.10
C LEU A 344 -4.74 13.82 24.06
N SER A 345 -3.96 12.79 24.39
CA SER A 345 -2.95 12.24 23.48
C SER A 345 -3.61 11.54 22.28
N ASN A 346 -2.89 11.42 21.16
CA ASN A 346 -3.39 10.68 19.99
C ASN A 346 -3.73 9.21 20.33
N PHE A 347 -3.01 8.61 21.28
CA PHE A 347 -3.31 7.26 21.75
C PHE A 347 -4.68 7.19 22.45
N ASP A 348 -5.07 8.24 23.19
CA ASP A 348 -6.39 8.31 23.84
C ASP A 348 -7.53 8.36 22.83
N PHE A 349 -7.31 8.89 21.62
CA PHE A 349 -8.31 8.86 20.54
C PHE A 349 -8.73 7.42 20.22
N PHE A 350 -7.76 6.51 20.26
CA PHE A 350 -7.95 5.10 19.94
C PHE A 350 -8.32 4.25 21.16
N SER A 351 -7.67 4.48 22.30
CA SER A 351 -7.81 3.65 23.50
C SER A 351 -9.07 3.96 24.29
N SER A 352 -9.55 5.21 24.25
CA SER A 352 -10.74 5.63 24.97
C SER A 352 -12.04 5.15 24.31
N ASN A 353 -13.16 5.29 25.03
CA ASN A 353 -14.50 5.08 24.47
C ASN A 353 -14.98 6.27 23.62
N PHE A 354 -14.14 7.27 23.33
CA PHE A 354 -14.52 8.47 22.58
C PHE A 354 -15.22 8.12 21.27
N LEU A 355 -14.60 7.28 20.43
CA LEU A 355 -15.17 6.87 19.15
C LEU A 355 -16.49 6.08 19.29
N LYS A 356 -16.70 5.37 20.40
CA LYS A 356 -17.97 4.66 20.66
C LYS A 356 -19.07 5.60 21.18
N SER A 357 -18.69 6.72 21.79
CA SER A 357 -19.63 7.73 22.28
C SER A 357 -20.12 8.68 21.18
N GLN A 358 -19.39 8.76 20.07
CA GLN A 358 -19.85 9.42 18.86
C GLN A 358 -20.90 8.53 18.18
N SER A 359 -22.01 9.12 17.72
CA SER A 359 -23.06 8.40 16.98
C SER A 359 -22.58 8.12 15.55
N ILE A 360 -21.79 7.05 15.37
CA ILE A 360 -21.16 6.64 14.10
C ILE A 360 -21.93 5.50 13.46
#